data_AF-A0A261KWM1-F1
#
_entry.id   AF-A0A261KWM1-F1
#
_cell.length_a   1.000
_cell.length_b   1.000
_cell.length_c   1.000
_cell.angle_alpha   90.00
_cell.angle_beta   90.00
_cell.angle_gamma   90.00
#
_symmetry.space_group_name_H-M   'P 1'
#
loop_
_entity.id
_entity.type
_entity.pdbx_description
1 polymer ?
#
loop_
_entity_poly.entity_id
_entity_poly.type
_entity_poly.pdbx_seq_one_letter_code
_entity_poly.pdbx_strand_id
1 'polypeptide(L)'
;MLAVENFLVIVGEIGLLLCIFLAVNWLVKEILKQLTKAVSSKKIKITIQNIQKNTQTALTLGAGLLGILILGLNSWLIYQGENLLEYTKSFINNIPQEFWVNLGMGAGRSLFLLFLLAATQPYIQRLIDNLCDRTKTFEHITANDESIEDFFDFLSLNLINILWLLSLTLCTQFLQLPEVITQYMYIAVRIYVIITVGILLVKANIVIIDTLEALAEKYSSPSRLLRLYNRLSHLLPLSKRCLEYVIYLSMASLVFQQLEFIAYLAVIGPKIIQIVGIFYTSRVIEEVGKLFARKFLLSEDEELDEIDRKRRQTLLP
;
A
#
# COMPACT_ATOMS: atom_id res chain seq x y z
N MET A 1 17.36 57.18 -1.04
CA MET A 1 15.98 56.62 -0.96
C MET A 1 15.89 55.31 -1.73
N LEU A 2 16.18 55.31 -3.03
CA LEU A 2 16.21 54.10 -3.90
C LEU A 2 17.00 52.90 -3.34
N ALA A 3 18.20 53.13 -2.77
CA ALA A 3 19.00 52.05 -2.19
C ALA A 3 18.35 51.35 -0.97
N VAL A 4 17.54 52.08 -0.19
CA VAL A 4 16.85 51.54 0.99
C VAL A 4 15.63 50.73 0.57
N GLU A 5 14.90 51.18 -0.46
CA GLU A 5 13.75 50.47 -1.03
C GLU A 5 14.18 49.17 -1.73
N ASN A 6 15.26 49.21 -2.51
CA ASN A 6 15.83 48.03 -3.16
C ASN A 6 16.33 46.98 -2.14
N PHE A 7 16.92 47.44 -1.03
CA PHE A 7 17.34 46.54 0.06
C PHE A 7 16.14 45.87 0.74
N LEU A 8 15.05 46.60 0.98
CA LEU A 8 13.82 46.04 1.57
C LEU A 8 13.17 44.98 0.66
N VAL A 9 13.18 45.19 -0.65
CA VAL A 9 12.65 44.21 -1.63
C VAL A 9 13.48 42.93 -1.64
N ILE A 10 14.80 43.03 -1.67
CA ILE A 10 15.70 41.86 -1.62
C ILE A 10 15.51 41.08 -0.31
N VAL A 11 15.43 41.78 0.83
CA VAL A 11 15.16 41.15 2.13
C VAL A 11 13.78 40.47 2.14
N GLY A 12 12.77 41.10 1.54
CA GLY A 12 11.43 40.53 1.39
C GLY A 12 11.40 39.27 0.53
N GLU A 13 12.03 39.29 -0.65
CA GLU A 13 12.12 38.14 -1.56
C GLU A 13 12.87 36.96 -0.93
N ILE A 14 14.01 37.23 -0.30
CA ILE A 14 14.78 36.21 0.44
C ILE A 14 13.95 35.68 1.61
N GLY A 15 13.25 36.54 2.34
CA GLY A 15 12.37 36.14 3.44
C GLY A 15 11.22 35.24 2.98
N LEU A 16 10.56 35.58 1.87
CA LEU A 16 9.47 34.81 1.29
C LEU A 16 9.96 33.45 0.79
N LEU A 17 11.12 33.41 0.14
CA LEU A 17 11.76 32.16 -0.27
C LEU A 17 12.10 31.28 0.94
N LEU A 18 12.60 31.87 2.03
CA LEU A 18 12.84 31.19 3.30
C LEU A 18 11.54 30.62 3.89
N CYS A 19 10.44 31.38 3.87
CA CYS A 19 9.13 30.91 4.33
C CYS A 19 8.62 29.73 3.50
N ILE A 20 8.67 29.81 2.17
CA ILE A 20 8.28 28.70 1.27
C ILE A 20 9.17 27.48 1.55
N PHE A 21 10.48 27.69 1.68
CA PHE A 21 11.43 26.64 1.96
C PHE A 21 11.12 25.92 3.29
N LEU A 22 10.85 26.68 4.35
CA LEU A 22 10.48 26.14 5.65
C LEU A 22 9.16 25.36 5.59
N ALA A 23 8.16 25.87 4.86
CA ALA A 23 6.87 25.20 4.69
C ALA A 23 7.01 23.88 3.92
N VAL A 24 7.77 23.86 2.81
CA VAL A 24 8.06 22.65 2.03
C VAL A 24 8.84 21.65 2.88
N ASN A 25 9.87 22.09 3.59
CA ASN A 25 10.68 21.22 4.45
C ASN A 25 9.85 20.63 5.61
N TRP A 26 8.93 21.41 6.18
CA TRP A 26 7.99 20.94 7.18
C TRP A 26 7.04 19.87 6.61
N LEU A 27 6.45 20.11 5.44
CA LEU A 27 5.59 19.14 4.74
C LEU A 27 6.32 17.84 4.45
N VAL A 28 7.52 17.91 3.86
CA VAL A 28 8.33 16.72 3.55
C VAL A 28 8.69 15.94 4.82
N LYS A 29 9.01 16.62 5.93
CA LYS A 29 9.26 15.97 7.21
C LYS A 29 8.03 15.23 7.74
N GLU A 30 6.85 15.85 7.67
CA GLU A 30 5.63 15.24 8.19
C GLU A 30 5.22 14.02 7.36
N ILE A 31 5.32 14.10 6.02
CA ILE A 31 5.08 12.97 5.11
C ILE A 31 6.02 11.80 5.42
N LEU A 32 7.32 12.06 5.54
CA LEU A 32 8.32 11.02 5.83
C LEU A 32 8.16 10.43 7.24
N LYS A 33 7.66 11.23 8.21
CA LYS A 33 7.35 10.76 9.56
C LYS A 33 6.14 9.81 9.57
N GLN A 34 5.14 10.07 8.75
CA GLN A 34 4.01 9.15 8.57
C GLN A 34 4.46 7.85 7.89
N LEU A 35 5.29 7.93 6.84
CA LEU A 35 5.85 6.77 6.16
C LEU A 35 6.73 5.89 7.09
N THR A 36 7.52 6.50 7.97
CA THR A 36 8.32 5.74 8.95
C THR A 36 7.48 5.06 10.03
N LYS A 37 6.30 5.59 10.36
CA LYS A 37 5.34 4.92 11.26
C LYS A 37 4.66 3.73 10.59
N ALA A 38 4.33 3.85 9.30
CA ALA A 38 3.66 2.80 8.53
C ALA A 38 4.54 1.56 8.28
N VAL A 39 5.87 1.72 8.32
CA VAL A 39 6.81 0.66 7.95
C VAL A 39 7.41 0.00 9.19
N SER A 40 7.18 -1.30 9.37
CA SER A 40 7.71 -2.10 10.50
C SER A 40 9.22 -2.44 10.35
N SER A 41 9.70 -2.62 9.11
CA SER A 41 11.08 -3.08 8.84
C SER A 41 12.16 -2.06 9.23
N LYS A 42 13.09 -2.47 10.10
CA LYS A 42 14.24 -1.67 10.54
C LYS A 42 15.15 -1.25 9.38
N LYS A 43 15.30 -2.09 8.35
CA LYS A 43 16.11 -1.80 7.15
C LYS A 43 15.49 -0.68 6.31
N ILE A 44 14.17 -0.71 6.13
CA ILE A 44 13.45 0.32 5.38
C ILE A 44 13.40 1.63 6.17
N LYS A 45 13.27 1.59 7.51
CA LYS A 45 13.39 2.79 8.36
C LYS A 45 14.72 3.53 8.14
N ILE A 46 15.83 2.81 8.05
CA ILE A 46 17.16 3.38 7.76
C ILE A 46 17.19 3.99 6.35
N THR A 47 16.63 3.32 5.35
CA THR A 47 16.53 3.85 3.98
C THR A 47 15.69 5.13 3.95
N ILE A 48 14.56 5.19 4.65
CA ILE A 48 13.71 6.38 4.72
C ILE A 48 14.44 7.53 5.43
N GLN A 49 15.21 7.26 6.49
CA GLN A 49 16.05 8.27 7.15
C GLN A 49 17.16 8.80 6.22
N ASN A 50 17.79 7.92 5.44
CA ASN A 50 18.79 8.34 4.44
C ASN A 50 18.16 9.18 3.32
N ILE A 51 16.97 8.81 2.85
CA ILE A 51 16.19 9.60 1.89
C ILE A 51 15.83 10.95 2.52
N GLN A 52 15.38 10.99 3.78
CA GLN A 52 15.07 12.24 4.47
C GLN A 52 16.28 13.18 4.54
N LYS A 53 17.45 12.64 4.89
CA LYS A 53 18.69 13.41 4.94
C LYS A 53 19.10 13.90 3.54
N ASN A 54 19.07 13.03 2.54
CA ASN A 54 19.45 13.39 1.18
C ASN A 54 18.48 14.40 0.54
N THR A 55 17.18 14.23 0.75
CA THR A 55 16.15 15.17 0.32
C THR A 55 16.30 16.51 1.02
N GLN A 56 16.62 16.55 2.32
CA GLN A 56 16.95 17.79 3.03
C GLN A 56 18.21 18.44 2.47
N THR A 57 19.26 17.68 2.20
CA THR A 57 20.50 18.21 1.58
C THR A 57 20.22 18.79 0.20
N ALA A 58 19.48 18.08 -0.66
CA ALA A 58 19.09 18.55 -1.98
C ALA A 58 18.22 19.82 -1.92
N LEU A 59 17.24 19.85 -1.01
CA LEU A 59 16.41 21.03 -0.75
C LEU A 59 17.27 22.22 -0.28
N THR A 60 18.17 22.03 0.68
CA THR A 60 19.05 23.12 1.17
C THR A 60 19.99 23.63 0.08
N LEU A 61 20.56 22.75 -0.74
CA LEU A 61 21.41 23.13 -1.86
C LEU A 61 20.61 23.88 -2.94
N GLY A 62 19.40 23.40 -3.27
CA GLY A 62 18.51 24.07 -4.21
C GLY A 62 18.08 25.46 -3.73
N ALA A 63 17.74 25.60 -2.45
CA ALA A 63 17.40 26.89 -1.84
C ALA A 63 18.60 27.85 -1.81
N GLY A 64 19.80 27.34 -1.49
CA GLY A 64 21.03 28.13 -1.55
C GLY A 64 21.33 28.62 -2.97
N LEU A 65 21.21 27.74 -3.97
CA LEU A 65 21.37 28.09 -5.38
C LEU A 65 20.35 29.15 -5.82
N LEU A 66 19.07 28.97 -5.50
CA LEU A 66 18.02 29.95 -5.78
C LEU A 66 18.29 31.29 -5.10
N GLY A 67 18.76 31.28 -3.85
CA GLY A 67 19.15 32.50 -3.13
C GLY A 67 20.30 33.24 -3.81
N ILE A 68 21.34 32.51 -4.25
CA ILE A 68 22.44 33.09 -5.04
C ILE A 68 21.94 33.63 -6.37
N LEU A 69 21.00 32.94 -7.03
CA LEU A 69 20.42 33.34 -8.31
C LEU A 69 19.60 34.63 -8.17
N ILE A 70 18.78 34.75 -7.12
CA ILE A 70 18.03 35.98 -6.80
C ILE A 70 18.98 37.12 -6.49
N LEU A 71 20.01 36.89 -5.66
CA LEU A 71 21.03 37.90 -5.38
C LEU A 71 21.78 38.34 -6.64
N GLY A 72 22.13 37.40 -7.52
CA GLY A 72 22.82 37.68 -8.78
C GLY A 72 21.96 38.46 -9.78
N LEU A 73 20.70 38.04 -9.97
CA LEU A 73 19.74 38.73 -10.84
C LEU A 73 19.44 40.15 -10.32
N ASN A 74 19.18 40.28 -9.02
CA ASN A 74 18.90 41.58 -8.41
C ASN A 74 20.14 42.49 -8.45
N SER A 75 21.35 41.95 -8.29
CA SER A 75 22.60 42.72 -8.43
C SER A 75 22.85 43.17 -9.87
N TRP A 76 22.52 42.33 -10.85
CA TRP A 76 22.58 42.68 -12.28
C TRP A 76 21.59 43.80 -12.62
N LEU A 77 20.35 43.69 -12.17
CA LEU A 77 19.30 44.70 -12.38
C LEU A 77 19.67 46.06 -11.77
N ILE A 78 20.27 46.06 -10.58
CA ILE A 78 20.84 47.28 -9.96
C ILE A 78 21.97 47.85 -10.83
N TYR A 79 22.83 46.99 -11.41
CA TYR A 79 23.93 47.43 -12.29
C TYR A 79 23.43 48.06 -13.59
N GLN A 80 22.28 47.63 -14.11
CA GLN A 80 21.62 48.26 -15.27
C GLN A 80 20.89 49.58 -14.93
N GLY A 81 20.85 49.96 -13.65
CA GLY A 81 20.18 51.18 -13.19
C GLY A 81 18.67 51.08 -13.09
N GLU A 82 18.11 49.86 -13.16
CA GLU A 82 16.67 49.64 -13.00
C GLU A 82 16.25 49.64 -11.53
N ASN A 83 15.03 50.11 -11.28
CA ASN A 83 14.46 50.16 -9.95
C ASN A 83 13.82 48.80 -9.61
N LEU A 84 14.43 48.02 -8.70
CA LEU A 84 13.99 46.66 -8.38
C LEU A 84 12.53 46.62 -7.93
N LEU A 85 12.08 47.63 -7.20
CA LEU A 85 10.70 47.70 -6.74
C LEU A 85 9.70 47.82 -7.90
N GLU A 86 10.07 48.54 -8.96
CA GLU A 86 9.25 48.73 -10.16
C GLU A 86 9.29 47.49 -11.05
N TYR A 87 10.46 46.83 -11.14
CA TYR A 87 10.63 45.55 -11.82
C TYR A 87 9.85 44.42 -11.12
N THR A 88 9.96 44.26 -9.79
CA THR A 88 9.23 43.25 -9.02
C THR A 88 7.72 43.53 -9.03
N LYS A 89 7.29 44.80 -8.95
CA LYS A 89 5.86 45.15 -9.13
C LYS A 89 5.38 44.86 -10.54
N SER A 90 6.17 45.17 -11.56
CA SER A 90 5.84 44.85 -12.95
C SER A 90 5.73 43.34 -13.14
N PHE A 91 6.67 42.56 -12.59
CA PHE A 91 6.64 41.10 -12.64
C PHE A 91 5.42 40.51 -11.92
N ILE A 92 5.10 40.98 -10.71
CA ILE A 92 3.91 40.56 -9.96
C ILE A 92 2.61 40.97 -10.68
N ASN A 93 2.56 42.16 -11.26
CA ASN A 93 1.40 42.65 -12.02
C ASN A 93 1.25 41.95 -13.38
N ASN A 94 2.35 41.45 -13.96
CA ASN A 94 2.33 40.65 -15.18
C ASN A 94 1.87 39.21 -14.92
N ILE A 95 1.87 38.74 -13.66
CA ILE A 95 1.23 37.48 -13.30
C ILE A 95 -0.29 37.71 -13.31
N PRO A 96 -1.05 36.97 -14.13
CA PRO A 96 -2.49 37.18 -14.23
C PRO A 96 -3.15 36.98 -12.86
N GLN A 97 -4.11 37.84 -12.52
CA GLN A 97 -4.86 37.74 -11.26
C GLN A 97 -5.50 36.36 -11.08
N GLU A 98 -5.86 35.71 -12.19
CA GLU A 98 -6.37 34.34 -12.22
C GLU A 98 -5.40 33.33 -11.58
N PHE A 99 -4.08 33.51 -11.73
CA PHE A 99 -3.09 32.63 -11.10
C PHE A 99 -3.17 32.68 -9.57
N TRP A 100 -3.25 33.89 -8.99
CA TRP A 100 -3.34 34.06 -7.54
C TRP A 100 -4.65 33.51 -6.97
N VAL A 101 -5.77 33.73 -7.67
CA VAL A 101 -7.07 33.18 -7.30
C VAL A 101 -7.05 31.66 -7.37
N ASN A 102 -6.47 31.08 -8.43
CA ASN A 102 -6.36 29.64 -8.61
C ASN A 102 -5.47 29.00 -7.55
N LEU A 103 -4.31 29.60 -7.25
CA LEU A 103 -3.40 29.12 -6.22
C LEU A 103 -4.05 29.17 -4.83
N GLY A 104 -4.72 30.29 -4.50
CA GLY A 104 -5.43 30.44 -3.23
C GLY A 104 -6.60 29.45 -3.09
N MET A 105 -7.38 29.28 -4.15
CA MET A 105 -8.46 28.29 -4.18
C MET A 105 -7.93 26.86 -4.08
N GLY A 106 -6.82 26.56 -4.75
CA GLY A 106 -6.12 25.28 -4.69
C GLY A 106 -5.60 24.96 -3.29
N ALA A 107 -4.97 25.92 -2.64
CA ALA A 107 -4.50 25.82 -1.26
C ALA A 107 -5.69 25.60 -0.29
N GLY A 108 -6.76 26.37 -0.45
CA GLY A 108 -7.98 26.22 0.36
C GLY A 108 -8.62 24.84 0.22
N ARG A 109 -8.77 24.33 -1.02
CA ARG A 109 -9.27 22.97 -1.29
C ARG A 109 -8.37 21.89 -0.69
N SER A 110 -7.05 22.07 -0.77
CA SER A 110 -6.07 21.15 -0.18
C SER A 110 -6.19 21.09 1.34
N LEU A 111 -6.24 22.24 2.01
CA LEU A 111 -6.41 22.32 3.46
C LEU A 111 -7.75 21.70 3.91
N PHE A 112 -8.83 22.02 3.19
CA PHE A 112 -10.15 21.45 3.47
C PHE A 112 -10.16 19.92 3.32
N LEU A 113 -9.55 19.39 2.27
CA LEU A 113 -9.45 17.94 2.05
C LEU A 113 -8.68 17.25 3.17
N LEU A 114 -7.52 17.79 3.57
CA LEU A 114 -6.71 17.22 4.64
C LEU A 114 -7.42 17.29 6.00
N PHE A 115 -8.13 18.39 6.26
CA PHE A 115 -8.97 18.53 7.45
C PHE A 115 -10.10 17.49 7.47
N LEU A 116 -10.82 17.34 6.36
CA LEU A 116 -11.90 16.36 6.22
C LEU A 116 -11.39 14.94 6.45
N LEU A 117 -10.22 14.61 5.88
CA LEU A 117 -9.59 13.31 6.10
C LEU A 117 -9.25 13.08 7.58
N ALA A 118 -8.59 14.05 8.22
CA ALA A 118 -8.23 13.95 9.64
C ALA A 118 -9.48 13.81 10.53
N ALA A 119 -10.57 14.51 10.21
CA ALA A 119 -11.85 14.41 10.90
C ALA A 119 -12.52 13.04 10.68
N THR A 120 -12.36 12.43 9.50
CA THR A 120 -12.98 11.14 9.14
C THR A 120 -12.20 9.93 9.67
N GLN A 121 -10.88 10.07 9.88
CA GLN A 121 -10.00 9.02 10.39
C GLN A 121 -10.54 8.27 11.64
N PRO A 122 -10.96 8.93 12.74
CA PRO A 122 -11.45 8.21 13.93
C PRO A 122 -12.73 7.41 13.65
N TYR A 123 -13.56 7.85 12.70
CA TYR A 123 -14.77 7.09 12.32
C TYR A 123 -14.41 5.82 11.58
N ILE A 124 -13.41 5.87 10.68
CA ILE A 124 -12.94 4.69 9.96
C ILE A 124 -12.35 3.66 10.93
N GLN A 125 -11.50 4.10 11.86
CA GLN A 125 -10.92 3.22 12.89
C GLN A 125 -12.02 2.54 13.70
N ARG A 126 -12.97 3.30 14.23
CA ARG A 126 -14.11 2.75 14.98
C ARG A 126 -14.94 1.75 14.18
N LEU A 127 -15.17 2.02 12.89
CA LEU A 127 -15.91 1.08 12.04
C LEU A 127 -15.15 -0.24 11.87
N ILE A 128 -13.83 -0.18 11.69
CA ILE A 128 -12.98 -1.37 11.53
C ILE A 128 -12.89 -2.15 12.84
N ASP A 129 -12.71 -1.46 13.97
CA ASP A 129 -12.67 -2.08 15.30
C ASP A 129 -14.01 -2.80 15.60
N ASN A 130 -15.14 -2.16 15.30
CA ASN A 130 -16.46 -2.76 15.43
C ASN A 130 -16.63 -4.03 14.55
N LEU A 131 -16.02 -4.05 13.35
CA LEU A 131 -16.04 -5.23 12.49
C LEU A 131 -15.14 -6.34 13.02
N CYS A 132 -13.99 -5.99 13.60
CA CYS A 132 -13.08 -6.92 14.28
C CYS A 132 -13.81 -7.62 15.43
N ASP A 133 -14.43 -6.85 16.33
CA ASP A 133 -15.17 -7.38 17.48
C ASP A 133 -16.34 -8.28 17.05
N ARG A 134 -17.07 -7.89 16.00
CA ARG A 134 -18.15 -8.71 15.44
C ARG A 134 -17.64 -10.02 14.87
N THR A 135 -16.48 -10.01 14.22
CA THR A 135 -15.89 -11.21 13.60
C THR A 135 -15.45 -12.21 14.67
N LYS A 136 -14.76 -11.75 15.72
CA LYS A 136 -14.39 -12.60 16.87
C LYS A 136 -15.61 -13.20 17.57
N THR A 137 -16.63 -12.38 17.81
CA THR A 137 -17.85 -12.82 18.51
C THR A 137 -18.61 -13.87 17.69
N PHE A 138 -18.60 -13.76 16.36
CA PHE A 138 -19.30 -14.69 15.48
C PHE A 138 -18.68 -16.10 15.49
N GLU A 139 -17.35 -16.21 15.60
CA GLU A 139 -16.68 -17.52 15.56
C GLU A 139 -16.74 -18.27 16.89
N HIS A 140 -16.90 -17.61 18.04
CA HIS A 140 -16.86 -18.25 19.38
C HIS A 140 -15.69 -19.24 19.53
N ILE A 141 -14.59 -19.01 18.82
CA ILE A 141 -13.39 -19.84 18.75
C ILE A 141 -12.23 -18.89 18.95
N THR A 142 -11.66 -18.90 20.14
CA THR A 142 -10.59 -17.98 20.53
C THR A 142 -9.23 -18.34 19.89
N ALA A 143 -9.15 -19.50 19.23
CA ALA A 143 -7.91 -19.99 18.63
C ALA A 143 -7.43 -19.16 17.43
N ASN A 144 -8.31 -18.40 16.80
CA ASN A 144 -7.98 -17.55 15.63
C ASN A 144 -8.05 -16.05 15.92
N ASP A 145 -8.32 -15.65 17.18
CA ASP A 145 -8.49 -14.25 17.55
C ASP A 145 -7.25 -13.41 17.22
N GLU A 146 -6.05 -13.96 17.43
CA GLU A 146 -4.78 -13.28 17.10
C GLU A 146 -4.70 -12.97 15.61
N SER A 147 -4.89 -13.95 14.73
CA SER A 147 -4.84 -13.75 13.28
C SER A 147 -5.91 -12.77 12.76
N ILE A 148 -7.09 -12.76 13.39
CA ILE A 148 -8.18 -11.83 13.07
C ILE A 148 -7.78 -10.40 13.46
N GLU A 149 -7.27 -10.17 14.68
CA GLU A 149 -6.73 -8.88 15.11
C GLU A 149 -5.64 -8.39 14.16
N ASP A 150 -4.68 -9.26 13.87
CA ASP A 150 -3.55 -8.99 13.00
C ASP A 150 -3.97 -8.61 11.57
N PHE A 151 -5.11 -9.10 11.10
CA PHE A 151 -5.71 -8.74 9.81
C PHE A 151 -6.38 -7.37 9.87
N PHE A 152 -7.22 -7.13 10.86
CA PHE A 152 -7.98 -5.87 10.98
C PHE A 152 -7.09 -4.68 11.34
N ASP A 153 -6.06 -4.87 12.17
CA ASP A 153 -5.05 -3.86 12.47
C ASP A 153 -4.28 -3.47 11.21
N PHE A 154 -3.86 -4.48 10.42
CA PHE A 154 -3.20 -4.24 9.15
C PHE A 154 -4.12 -3.50 8.17
N LEU A 155 -5.39 -3.88 8.08
CA LEU A 155 -6.38 -3.21 7.24
C LEU A 155 -6.57 -1.75 7.65
N SER A 156 -6.79 -1.49 8.95
CA SER A 156 -7.02 -0.16 9.51
C SER A 156 -5.85 0.78 9.23
N LEU A 157 -4.63 0.35 9.58
CA LEU A 157 -3.42 1.14 9.38
C LEU A 157 -3.21 1.48 7.90
N ASN A 158 -3.31 0.49 7.01
CA ASN A 158 -3.01 0.70 5.61
C ASN A 158 -4.10 1.48 4.88
N LEU A 159 -5.38 1.31 5.24
CA LEU A 159 -6.48 2.08 4.65
C LEU A 159 -6.29 3.57 4.94
N ILE A 160 -5.94 3.92 6.18
CA ILE A 160 -5.62 5.31 6.57
C ILE A 160 -4.44 5.84 5.75
N ASN A 161 -3.36 5.06 5.62
CA ASN A 161 -2.20 5.46 4.82
C ASN A 161 -2.56 5.69 3.35
N ILE A 162 -3.38 4.81 2.75
CA ILE A 162 -3.86 4.97 1.36
C ILE A 162 -4.63 6.28 1.22
N LEU A 163 -5.54 6.59 2.15
CA LEU A 163 -6.32 7.83 2.10
C LEU A 163 -5.44 9.08 2.23
N TRP A 164 -4.43 9.05 3.10
CA TRP A 164 -3.45 10.14 3.23
C TRP A 164 -2.63 10.33 1.96
N LEU A 165 -2.09 9.24 1.38
CA LEU A 165 -1.31 9.31 0.15
C LEU A 165 -2.15 9.79 -1.04
N LEU A 166 -3.40 9.34 -1.14
CA LEU A 166 -4.32 9.76 -2.18
C LEU A 166 -4.71 11.23 -2.02
N SER A 167 -4.97 11.69 -0.79
CA SER A 167 -5.27 13.10 -0.51
C SER A 167 -4.08 13.99 -0.83
N LEU A 168 -2.87 13.57 -0.49
CA LEU A 168 -1.64 14.28 -0.86
C LEU A 168 -1.48 14.37 -2.38
N THR A 169 -1.79 13.29 -3.10
CA THR A 169 -1.76 13.27 -4.57
C THR A 169 -2.77 14.26 -5.15
N LEU A 170 -3.99 14.32 -4.62
CA LEU A 170 -5.01 15.31 -5.02
C LEU A 170 -4.59 16.74 -4.71
N CYS A 171 -3.91 16.99 -3.59
CA CYS A 171 -3.35 18.31 -3.29
C CYS A 171 -2.37 18.77 -4.38
N THR A 172 -1.60 17.87 -5.00
CA THR A 172 -0.72 18.24 -6.12
C THR A 172 -1.48 18.77 -7.34
N GLN A 173 -2.67 18.21 -7.61
CA GLN A 173 -3.55 18.69 -8.68
C GLN A 173 -4.18 20.03 -8.32
N PHE A 174 -4.65 20.19 -7.08
CA PHE A 174 -5.26 21.45 -6.63
C PHE A 174 -4.27 22.61 -6.64
N LEU A 175 -3.01 22.35 -6.29
CA LEU A 175 -1.92 23.32 -6.36
C LEU A 175 -1.38 23.55 -7.78
N GLN A 176 -1.94 22.87 -8.79
CA GLN A 176 -1.52 22.98 -10.20
C GLN A 176 -0.03 22.70 -10.39
N LEU A 177 0.52 21.73 -9.66
CA LEU A 177 1.90 21.32 -9.85
C LEU A 177 2.10 20.70 -11.24
N PRO A 178 3.35 20.70 -11.76
CA PRO A 178 3.67 20.05 -13.02
C PRO A 178 3.12 18.62 -13.11
N GLU A 179 2.47 18.31 -14.23
CA GLU A 179 1.73 17.05 -14.43
C GLU A 179 2.59 15.80 -14.14
N VAL A 180 3.88 15.88 -14.48
CA VAL A 180 4.87 14.83 -14.21
C VAL A 180 4.89 14.43 -12.73
N ILE A 181 4.82 15.39 -11.80
CA ILE A 181 4.81 15.12 -10.35
C ILE A 181 3.55 14.36 -9.96
N THR A 182 2.40 14.83 -10.44
CA THR A 182 1.10 14.19 -10.17
C THR A 182 1.05 12.77 -10.73
N GLN A 183 1.52 12.55 -11.95
CA GLN A 183 1.57 11.22 -12.59
C GLN A 183 2.41 10.23 -11.77
N TYR A 184 3.62 10.60 -11.37
CA TYR A 184 4.46 9.72 -10.55
C TYR A 184 3.88 9.46 -9.16
N MET A 185 3.21 10.44 -8.55
CA MET A 185 2.49 10.23 -7.29
C MET A 185 1.37 9.20 -7.44
N TYR A 186 0.57 9.26 -8.52
CA TYR A 186 -0.44 8.24 -8.80
C TYR A 186 0.16 6.85 -9.01
N ILE A 187 1.26 6.74 -9.75
CA ILE A 187 1.96 5.46 -9.94
C ILE A 187 2.42 4.91 -8.58
N ALA A 188 3.02 5.74 -7.73
CA ALA A 188 3.45 5.34 -6.39
C ALA A 188 2.29 4.86 -5.52
N VAL A 189 1.16 5.59 -5.51
CA VAL A 189 -0.05 5.19 -4.79
C VAL A 189 -0.60 3.86 -5.31
N ARG A 190 -0.66 3.66 -6.63
CA ARG A 190 -1.13 2.40 -7.23
C ARG A 190 -0.26 1.22 -6.81
N ILE A 191 1.06 1.36 -6.86
CA ILE A 191 2.00 0.32 -6.42
C ILE A 191 1.79 0.01 -4.93
N TYR A 192 1.66 1.04 -4.09
CA TYR A 192 1.40 0.85 -2.66
C TYR A 192 0.09 0.08 -2.41
N VAL A 193 -1.00 0.47 -3.08
CA VAL A 193 -2.30 -0.21 -2.98
C VAL A 193 -2.20 -1.68 -3.44
N ILE A 194 -1.55 -1.96 -4.57
CA ILE A 194 -1.35 -3.33 -5.07
C ILE A 194 -0.64 -4.18 -4.01
N ILE A 195 0.43 -3.65 -3.40
CA ILE A 195 1.21 -4.37 -2.40
C ILE A 195 0.38 -4.61 -1.13
N THR A 196 -0.26 -3.57 -0.61
CA THR A 196 -1.11 -3.66 0.58
C THR A 196 -2.24 -4.67 0.37
N VAL A 197 -2.96 -4.60 -0.74
CA VAL A 197 -4.06 -5.53 -1.05
C VAL A 197 -3.53 -6.96 -1.18
N GLY A 198 -2.37 -7.16 -1.82
CA GLY A 198 -1.72 -8.46 -1.90
C GLY A 198 -1.41 -9.04 -0.52
N ILE A 199 -0.79 -8.27 0.37
CA ILE A 199 -0.51 -8.71 1.75
C ILE A 199 -1.80 -8.95 2.54
N LEU A 200 -2.82 -8.12 2.34
CA LEU A 200 -4.13 -8.27 2.97
C LEU A 200 -4.80 -9.59 2.56
N LEU A 201 -4.73 -9.96 1.27
CA LEU A 201 -5.24 -11.25 0.77
C LEU A 201 -4.48 -12.44 1.38
N VAL A 202 -3.16 -12.31 1.59
CA VAL A 202 -2.38 -13.35 2.28
C VAL A 202 -2.83 -13.51 3.73
N LYS A 203 -2.99 -12.41 4.47
CA LYS A 203 -3.52 -12.44 5.84
C LYS A 203 -4.95 -13.01 5.90
N ALA A 204 -5.81 -12.64 4.95
CA ALA A 204 -7.16 -13.20 4.85
C ALA A 204 -7.14 -14.72 4.64
N ASN A 205 -6.25 -15.22 3.78
CA ASN A 205 -6.08 -16.65 3.56
C ASN A 205 -5.67 -17.39 4.85
N ILE A 206 -4.74 -16.81 5.62
CA ILE A 206 -4.35 -17.34 6.93
C ILE A 206 -5.58 -17.45 7.85
N VAL A 207 -6.32 -16.34 8.01
CA VAL A 207 -7.53 -16.30 8.85
C VAL A 207 -8.54 -17.35 8.40
N ILE A 208 -8.84 -17.46 7.10
CA ILE A 208 -9.84 -18.41 6.58
C ILE A 208 -9.43 -19.87 6.86
N ILE A 209 -8.16 -20.21 6.64
CA ILE A 209 -7.67 -21.58 6.85
C ILE A 209 -7.67 -21.92 8.35
N ASP A 210 -7.20 -21.00 9.18
CA ASP A 210 -7.12 -21.20 10.63
C ASP A 210 -8.54 -21.29 11.25
N THR A 211 -9.49 -20.46 10.77
CA THR A 211 -10.93 -20.58 11.09
C THR A 211 -11.48 -21.96 10.70
N LEU A 212 -11.17 -22.43 9.48
CA LEU A 212 -11.67 -23.71 8.98
C LEU A 212 -11.14 -24.88 9.83
N GLU A 213 -9.88 -24.82 10.23
CA GLU A 213 -9.24 -25.80 11.12
C GLU A 213 -9.92 -25.85 12.49
N ALA A 214 -10.12 -24.70 13.10
CA ALA A 214 -10.71 -24.63 14.43
C ALA A 214 -12.22 -24.95 14.43
N LEU A 215 -12.96 -24.61 13.36
CA LEU A 215 -14.34 -25.05 13.16
C LEU A 215 -14.41 -26.58 13.04
N ALA A 216 -13.50 -27.18 12.28
CA ALA A 216 -13.49 -28.63 12.13
C ALA A 216 -13.18 -29.37 13.43
N GLU A 217 -12.29 -28.84 14.27
CA GLU A 217 -12.00 -29.38 15.60
C GLU A 217 -13.20 -29.25 16.54
N LYS A 218 -13.85 -28.07 16.59
CA LYS A 218 -15.00 -27.80 17.45
C LYS A 218 -16.24 -28.63 17.10
N TYR A 219 -16.47 -28.89 15.81
CA TYR A 219 -17.62 -29.66 15.32
C TYR A 219 -17.34 -31.15 15.08
N SER A 220 -16.28 -31.70 15.70
CA SER A 220 -15.80 -33.09 15.62
C SER A 220 -16.77 -34.18 16.14
N SER A 221 -18.03 -34.10 15.74
CA SER A 221 -19.05 -35.13 15.86
C SER A 221 -18.96 -36.14 14.70
N PRO A 222 -19.46 -37.38 14.83
CA PRO A 222 -19.13 -38.51 13.95
C PRO A 222 -19.89 -38.49 12.61
N SER A 223 -19.98 -37.33 11.95
CA SER A 223 -20.66 -37.19 10.67
C SER A 223 -19.74 -37.56 9.48
N ARG A 224 -20.36 -38.08 8.41
CA ARG A 224 -19.70 -38.59 7.19
C ARG A 224 -18.82 -37.54 6.47
N LEU A 225 -19.10 -36.24 6.64
CA LEU A 225 -18.35 -35.12 6.05
C LEU A 225 -17.00 -34.87 6.75
N LEU A 226 -16.91 -35.17 8.06
CA LEU A 226 -15.70 -34.95 8.85
C LEU A 226 -14.60 -35.98 8.59
N ARG A 227 -14.95 -37.21 8.18
CA ARG A 227 -13.96 -38.20 7.68
C ARG A 227 -13.28 -37.75 6.38
N LEU A 228 -13.99 -37.01 5.52
CA LEU A 228 -13.39 -36.36 4.35
C LEU A 228 -12.48 -35.22 4.80
N TYR A 229 -12.95 -34.34 5.69
CA TYR A 229 -12.16 -33.22 6.19
C TYR A 229 -10.84 -33.67 6.87
N ASN A 230 -10.88 -34.63 7.80
CA ASN A 230 -9.68 -35.14 8.47
C ASN A 230 -8.66 -35.80 7.53
N ARG A 231 -9.07 -36.16 6.31
CA ARG A 231 -8.19 -36.66 5.24
C ARG A 231 -7.86 -35.62 4.18
N LEU A 232 -8.44 -34.44 4.23
CA LEU A 232 -8.07 -33.29 3.40
C LEU A 232 -7.29 -32.26 4.22
N SER A 233 -7.28 -32.38 5.55
CA SER A 233 -6.56 -31.49 6.46
C SER A 233 -5.06 -31.47 6.20
N HIS A 234 -4.45 -32.57 5.75
CA HIS A 234 -3.03 -32.60 5.35
C HIS A 234 -2.74 -31.78 4.08
N LEU A 235 -3.76 -31.45 3.28
CA LEU A 235 -3.66 -30.58 2.11
C LEU A 235 -3.85 -29.11 2.46
N LEU A 236 -4.34 -28.75 3.66
CA LEU A 236 -4.51 -27.36 4.08
C LEU A 236 -3.18 -26.59 4.12
N PRO A 237 -2.07 -27.13 4.68
CA PRO A 237 -0.78 -26.44 4.64
C PRO A 237 -0.27 -26.22 3.21
N LEU A 238 -0.49 -27.20 2.32
CA LEU A 238 -0.12 -27.08 0.90
C LEU A 238 -0.96 -26.00 0.20
N SER A 239 -2.27 -25.97 0.49
CA SER A 239 -3.21 -24.98 -0.05
C SER A 239 -2.84 -23.56 0.40
N LYS A 240 -2.48 -23.39 1.69
CA LYS A 240 -1.99 -22.12 2.27
C LYS A 240 -0.80 -21.59 1.47
N ARG A 241 0.22 -22.42 1.28
CA ARG A 241 1.44 -22.06 0.53
C ARG A 241 1.18 -21.79 -0.94
N CYS A 242 0.37 -22.62 -1.62
CA CYS A 242 0.09 -22.40 -3.05
C CYS A 242 -0.65 -21.07 -3.26
N LEU A 243 -1.64 -20.77 -2.42
CA LEU A 243 -2.43 -19.55 -2.54
C LEU A 243 -1.58 -18.31 -2.16
N GLU A 244 -0.72 -18.40 -1.14
CA GLU A 244 0.32 -17.39 -0.87
C GLU A 244 1.18 -17.10 -2.12
N TYR A 245 1.73 -18.13 -2.77
CA TYR A 245 2.54 -17.97 -3.97
C TYR A 245 1.78 -17.33 -5.13
N VAL A 246 0.53 -17.75 -5.36
CA VAL A 246 -0.32 -17.16 -6.41
C VAL A 246 -0.57 -15.68 -6.15
N ILE A 247 -0.84 -15.30 -4.90
CA ILE A 247 -1.02 -13.88 -4.53
C ILE A 247 0.30 -13.11 -4.73
N TYR A 248 1.43 -13.63 -4.26
CA TYR A 248 2.73 -12.96 -4.43
C TYR A 248 3.10 -12.76 -5.90
N LEU A 249 2.87 -13.76 -6.75
CA LEU A 249 3.13 -13.67 -8.19
C LEU A 249 2.18 -12.69 -8.89
N SER A 250 0.91 -12.68 -8.50
CA SER A 250 -0.09 -11.73 -9.03
C SER A 250 0.28 -10.30 -8.65
N MET A 251 0.63 -10.07 -7.39
CA MET A 251 1.11 -8.78 -6.89
C MET A 251 2.36 -8.32 -7.66
N ALA A 252 3.37 -9.17 -7.82
CA ALA A 252 4.59 -8.84 -8.56
C ALA A 252 4.29 -8.48 -10.03
N SER A 253 3.43 -9.25 -10.70
CA SER A 253 3.01 -8.98 -12.07
C SER A 253 2.30 -7.63 -12.19
N LEU A 254 1.36 -7.33 -11.28
CA LEU A 254 0.63 -6.05 -11.27
C LEU A 254 1.55 -4.86 -10.98
N VAL A 255 2.54 -5.00 -10.09
CA VAL A 255 3.54 -3.95 -9.82
C VAL A 255 4.39 -3.68 -11.07
N PHE A 256 4.84 -4.73 -11.77
CA PHE A 256 5.61 -4.55 -13.00
C PHE A 256 4.81 -3.86 -14.10
N GLN A 257 3.49 -4.09 -14.20
CA GLN A 257 2.64 -3.36 -15.14
C GLN A 257 2.56 -1.85 -14.87
N GLN A 258 2.81 -1.39 -13.64
CA GLN A 258 2.83 0.04 -13.33
C GLN A 258 4.12 0.73 -13.76
N LEU A 259 5.17 -0.01 -14.10
CA LEU A 259 6.47 0.53 -14.49
C LEU A 259 6.73 0.25 -15.97
N GLU A 260 6.60 1.26 -16.82
CA GLU A 260 6.71 1.12 -18.29
C GLU A 260 8.00 0.41 -18.72
N PHE A 261 9.13 0.69 -18.07
CA PHE A 261 10.43 0.08 -18.38
C PHE A 261 10.49 -1.44 -18.12
N ILE A 262 9.67 -1.96 -17.21
CA ILE A 262 9.72 -3.36 -16.73
C ILE A 262 8.41 -4.11 -17.04
N ALA A 263 7.41 -3.45 -17.63
CA ALA A 263 6.09 -4.02 -17.90
C ALA A 263 6.14 -5.34 -18.71
N TYR A 264 7.15 -5.56 -19.55
CA TYR A 264 7.34 -6.80 -20.29
C TYR A 264 7.48 -8.04 -19.39
N LEU A 265 8.02 -7.91 -18.17
CA LEU A 265 8.15 -9.01 -17.22
C LEU A 265 6.80 -9.46 -16.64
N ALA A 266 5.77 -8.62 -16.69
CA ALA A 266 4.46 -8.95 -16.15
C ALA A 266 3.82 -10.18 -16.82
N VAL A 267 4.18 -10.45 -18.08
CA VAL A 267 3.69 -11.59 -18.88
C VAL A 267 4.13 -12.94 -18.31
N ILE A 268 5.21 -12.97 -17.53
CA ILE A 268 5.74 -14.19 -16.91
C ILE A 268 4.84 -14.65 -15.75
N GLY A 269 4.25 -13.72 -15.00
CA GLY A 269 3.45 -14.00 -13.81
C GLY A 269 2.32 -15.03 -14.06
N PRO A 270 1.41 -14.80 -15.02
CA PRO A 270 0.33 -15.73 -15.34
C PRO A 270 0.80 -17.14 -15.70
N LYS A 271 1.95 -17.28 -16.40
CA LYS A 271 2.51 -18.59 -16.76
C LYS A 271 2.96 -19.37 -15.54
N ILE A 272 3.63 -18.71 -14.58
CA ILE A 272 4.05 -19.35 -13.34
C ILE A 272 2.82 -19.73 -12.49
N ILE A 273 1.82 -18.86 -12.41
CA ILE A 273 0.56 -19.15 -11.70
C ILE A 273 -0.12 -20.41 -12.29
N GLN A 274 -0.16 -20.56 -13.61
CA GLN A 274 -0.68 -21.77 -14.26
C GLN A 274 0.09 -23.03 -13.84
N ILE A 275 1.42 -22.98 -13.78
CA ILE A 275 2.24 -24.12 -13.35
C ILE A 275 1.93 -24.50 -11.90
N VAL A 276 1.85 -23.51 -10.99
CA VAL A 276 1.46 -23.73 -9.59
C VAL A 276 0.06 -24.35 -9.50
N GLY A 277 -0.89 -23.85 -10.30
CA GLY A 277 -2.25 -24.36 -10.36
C GLY A 277 -2.33 -25.81 -10.83
N ILE A 278 -1.58 -26.18 -11.87
CA ILE A 278 -1.50 -27.57 -12.37
C ILE A 278 -0.93 -28.49 -11.29
N PHE A 279 0.16 -28.09 -10.64
CA PHE A 279 0.77 -28.88 -9.57
C PHE A 279 -0.18 -29.11 -8.39
N TYR A 280 -0.84 -28.04 -7.91
CA TYR A 280 -1.80 -28.13 -6.82
C TYR A 280 -3.00 -29.02 -7.19
N THR A 281 -3.58 -28.81 -8.37
CA THR A 281 -4.73 -29.60 -8.86
C THR A 281 -4.38 -31.08 -9.00
N SER A 282 -3.19 -31.41 -9.49
CA SER A 282 -2.72 -32.79 -9.57
C SER A 282 -2.68 -33.48 -8.20
N ARG A 283 -2.22 -32.76 -7.16
CA ARG A 283 -2.18 -33.29 -5.78
C ARG A 283 -3.58 -33.48 -5.19
N VAL A 284 -4.48 -32.53 -5.43
CA VAL A 284 -5.88 -32.64 -4.98
C VAL A 284 -6.58 -33.82 -5.66
N ILE A 285 -6.40 -33.99 -6.97
CA ILE A 285 -6.98 -35.12 -7.73
C ILE A 285 -6.44 -36.46 -7.22
N GLU A 286 -5.14 -36.56 -6.92
CA GLU A 286 -4.54 -37.78 -6.37
C GLU A 286 -5.23 -38.20 -5.05
N GLU A 287 -5.43 -37.25 -4.13
CA GLU A 287 -6.02 -37.53 -2.82
C GLU A 287 -7.52 -37.84 -2.90
N VAL A 288 -8.27 -37.06 -3.70
CA VAL A 288 -9.69 -37.31 -3.96
C VAL A 288 -9.90 -38.63 -4.70
N GLY A 289 -9.01 -38.97 -5.63
CA GLY A 289 -9.00 -40.25 -6.34
C GLY A 289 -8.81 -41.43 -5.39
N LYS A 290 -7.84 -41.36 -4.47
CA LYS A 290 -7.64 -42.37 -3.42
C LYS A 290 -8.87 -42.52 -2.52
N LEU A 291 -9.54 -41.41 -2.19
CA LEU A 291 -10.78 -41.42 -1.40
C LEU A 291 -11.93 -42.11 -2.14
N PHE A 292 -12.13 -41.76 -3.41
CA PHE A 292 -13.20 -42.35 -4.23
C PHE A 292 -12.95 -43.82 -4.50
N ALA A 293 -11.71 -44.19 -4.86
CA ALA A 293 -11.28 -45.57 -5.05
C ALA A 293 -11.52 -46.38 -3.77
N ARG A 294 -11.12 -45.89 -2.60
CA ARG A 294 -11.38 -46.58 -1.33
C ARG A 294 -12.87 -46.73 -1.06
N LYS A 295 -13.69 -45.69 -1.29
CA LYS A 295 -15.14 -45.73 -1.03
C LYS A 295 -15.89 -46.66 -1.99
N PHE A 296 -15.48 -46.76 -3.25
CA PHE A 296 -16.10 -47.65 -4.24
C PHE A 296 -15.56 -49.09 -4.18
N LEU A 297 -14.24 -49.29 -3.98
CA LEU A 297 -13.61 -50.63 -3.95
C LEU A 297 -13.79 -51.34 -2.59
N LEU A 298 -13.91 -50.60 -1.49
CA LEU A 298 -14.13 -51.11 -0.14
C LEU A 298 -15.48 -50.62 0.38
N SER A 299 -16.56 -50.96 -0.32
CA SER A 299 -17.92 -50.73 0.16
C SER A 299 -18.02 -51.24 1.61
N GLU A 300 -18.36 -50.34 2.54
CA GLU A 300 -18.45 -50.58 3.99
C GLU A 300 -19.57 -51.57 4.39
N ASP A 301 -20.30 -52.14 3.42
CA ASP A 301 -21.55 -52.89 3.61
C ASP A 301 -21.46 -54.40 3.31
N GLU A 302 -20.30 -54.94 2.92
CA GLU A 302 -20.10 -56.40 2.87
C GLU A 302 -19.10 -56.82 3.95
N GLU A 303 -19.53 -57.71 4.84
CA GLU A 303 -18.64 -58.53 5.69
C GLU A 303 -17.70 -59.34 4.77
N LEU A 304 -16.66 -58.68 4.29
CA LEU A 304 -15.67 -59.30 3.42
C LEU A 304 -14.67 -60.06 4.26
N ASP A 305 -14.58 -61.36 3.97
CA ASP A 305 -13.56 -62.28 4.48
C ASP A 305 -12.16 -61.66 4.32
N GLU A 306 -11.28 -61.88 5.31
CA GLU A 306 -9.98 -61.17 5.45
C GLU A 306 -9.07 -61.28 4.20
N ILE A 307 -9.29 -62.34 3.42
CA ILE A 307 -8.54 -62.67 2.21
C ILE A 307 -8.91 -61.73 1.05
N ASP A 308 -10.20 -61.44 0.84
CA ASP A 308 -10.65 -60.53 -0.21
C ASP A 308 -10.28 -59.08 0.08
N ARG A 309 -10.24 -58.71 1.37
CA ARG A 309 -9.73 -57.40 1.81
C ARG A 309 -8.25 -57.22 1.48
N LYS A 310 -7.40 -58.23 1.72
CA LYS A 310 -5.96 -58.20 1.40
C LYS A 310 -5.69 -58.17 -0.11
N ARG A 311 -6.51 -58.85 -0.91
CA ARG A 311 -6.39 -58.87 -2.37
C ARG A 311 -6.80 -57.55 -3.03
N ARG A 312 -7.78 -56.84 -2.45
CA ARG A 312 -8.17 -55.50 -2.93
C ARG A 312 -7.22 -54.38 -2.47
N GLN A 313 -6.58 -54.53 -1.30
CA GLN A 313 -5.56 -53.60 -0.82
C GLN A 313 -4.27 -53.62 -1.67
N THR A 314 -3.97 -54.71 -2.36
CA THR A 314 -2.81 -54.82 -3.27
C THR A 314 -3.07 -54.25 -4.67
N LEU A 315 -4.32 -53.88 -4.98
CA LEU A 315 -4.70 -53.21 -6.23
C LEU A 315 -4.74 -51.67 -6.11
N LEU A 316 -4.60 -51.13 -4.91
CA LEU A 316 -4.45 -49.69 -4.65
C LEU A 316 -2.95 -49.38 -4.49
N PRO A 317 -2.34 -48.60 -5.40
CA PRO A 317 -0.97 -48.10 -5.21
C PRO A 317 -0.87 -47.04 -4.09
#